data_AF-A0A3D1R750-F1
#
_entry.id   AF-A0A3D1R750-F1
#
_cell.length_a   1.000
_cell.length_b   1.000
_cell.length_c   1.000
_cell.angle_alpha   90.00
_cell.angle_beta   90.00
_cell.angle_gamma   90.00
#
_symmetry.space_group_name_H-M   'P 1'
#
loop_
_entity.id
_entity.type
_entity.pdbx_description
1 polymer ?
#
loop_
_entity_poly.entity_id
_entity_poly.type
_entity_poly.pdbx_seq_one_letter_code
_entity_poly.pdbx_strand_id
1 'polypeptide(L)'
;AGTIFHWNGDRWSRAEVPTAKYLAAISGSAADNVFAVGEQGVVLRWDGTRWTELPAPENARLNAVWAFGLTDVWVTGRGGLLSRYDGASWSSPALAGMDLYGLWGSSADDLWAVGDGGLAHHFDGSAW
;
A
#
# COMPACT_ATOMS: atom_id res chain seq x y z
N ALA A 1 -8.26 -16.47 0.44
CA ALA A 1 -6.92 -16.03 0.89
C ALA A 1 -6.21 -15.37 -0.27
N GLY A 2 -5.52 -14.25 -0.03
CA GLY A 2 -4.67 -13.61 -1.02
C GLY A 2 -3.52 -14.53 -1.42
N THR A 3 -3.08 -14.43 -2.67
CA THR A 3 -1.93 -15.17 -3.18
C THR A 3 -1.01 -14.20 -3.89
N ILE A 4 0.28 -14.28 -3.61
CA ILE A 4 1.31 -13.55 -4.34
C ILE A 4 2.06 -14.54 -5.23
N PHE A 5 2.31 -14.13 -6.47
CA PHE A 5 3.22 -14.82 -7.39
C PHE A 5 4.48 -13.99 -7.56
N HIS A 6 5.63 -14.65 -7.65
CA HIS A 6 6.94 -14.03 -7.85
C HIS A 6 7.55 -14.56 -9.15
N TRP A 7 8.07 -13.65 -9.97
CA TRP A 7 8.82 -13.96 -11.19
C TRP A 7 10.30 -13.94 -10.88
N ASN A 8 10.97 -15.08 -11.10
CA ASN A 8 12.41 -15.20 -10.81
C ASN A 8 13.32 -14.93 -12.02
N GLY A 9 12.78 -14.38 -13.12
CA GLY A 9 13.49 -14.23 -14.39
C GLY A 9 13.15 -15.30 -15.44
N ASP A 10 12.54 -16.42 -15.03
CA ASP A 10 12.24 -17.57 -15.91
C ASP A 10 10.81 -18.09 -15.77
N ARG A 11 10.29 -18.16 -14.54
CA ARG A 11 8.94 -18.64 -14.27
C ARG A 11 8.28 -17.91 -13.12
N TRP A 12 6.94 -17.91 -13.15
CA TRP A 12 6.13 -17.52 -12.02
C TRP A 12 6.02 -18.66 -11.03
N SER A 13 6.21 -18.37 -9.74
CA SER A 13 5.94 -19.30 -8.65
C SER A 13 5.16 -18.62 -7.55
N ARG A 14 4.31 -19.37 -6.85
CA ARG A 14 3.60 -18.87 -5.68
C ARG A 14 4.59 -18.55 -4.55
N ALA A 15 4.49 -17.36 -3.99
CA ALA A 15 5.25 -16.96 -2.81
C ALA A 15 4.52 -17.40 -1.53
N GLU A 16 5.29 -17.77 -0.51
CA GLU A 16 4.76 -17.96 0.85
C GLU A 16 4.47 -16.59 1.48
N VAL A 17 3.27 -16.42 2.00
CA VAL A 17 2.80 -15.18 2.63
C VAL A 17 2.25 -15.49 4.02
N PRO A 18 2.57 -14.69 5.05
CA PRO A 18 2.20 -14.97 6.44
C PRO A 18 0.75 -14.58 6.77
N THR A 19 -0.18 -14.65 5.81
CA THR A 19 -1.58 -14.25 6.03
C THR A 19 -2.56 -15.09 5.21
N ALA A 20 -3.76 -15.29 5.76
CA ALA A 20 -4.89 -15.87 5.05
C ALA A 20 -5.89 -14.81 4.53
N LYS A 21 -5.66 -13.53 4.86
CA LYS A 21 -6.52 -12.41 4.44
C LYS A 21 -6.44 -12.18 2.93
N TYR A 22 -7.45 -11.54 2.34
CA TYR A 22 -7.37 -11.15 0.92
C TYR A 22 -6.39 -9.99 0.75
N LEU A 23 -5.61 -10.04 -0.33
CA LEU A 23 -4.70 -8.96 -0.74
C LEU A 23 -5.31 -8.28 -1.98
N ALA A 24 -5.30 -6.95 -1.98
CA ALA A 24 -5.95 -6.09 -2.97
C ALA A 24 -4.95 -5.42 -3.91
N ALA A 25 -3.78 -5.03 -3.40
CA ALA A 25 -2.79 -4.28 -4.17
C ALA A 25 -1.35 -4.66 -3.77
N ILE A 26 -0.42 -4.39 -4.68
CA ILE A 26 1.01 -4.60 -4.50
C ILE A 26 1.78 -3.47 -5.21
N SER A 27 2.83 -2.95 -4.58
CA SER A 27 3.72 -1.94 -5.13
C SER A 27 5.15 -2.22 -4.66
N GLY A 28 6.14 -1.96 -5.50
CA GLY A 28 7.55 -2.11 -5.12
C GLY A 28 8.41 -1.01 -5.70
N SER A 29 9.41 -0.57 -4.93
CA SER A 29 10.40 0.42 -5.36
C SER A 29 11.76 -0.22 -5.67
N ALA A 30 11.98 -1.46 -5.23
CA ALA A 30 13.19 -2.25 -5.46
C ALA A 30 12.89 -3.75 -5.33
N ALA A 31 13.83 -4.61 -5.73
CA ALA A 31 13.68 -6.08 -5.66
C ALA A 31 13.54 -6.61 -4.22
N ASP A 32 14.04 -5.86 -3.25
CA ASP A 32 13.99 -6.12 -1.80
C ASP A 32 13.06 -5.15 -1.06
N ASN A 33 12.24 -4.39 -1.81
CA ASN A 33 11.29 -3.46 -1.25
C ASN A 33 9.96 -3.50 -2.00
N VAL A 34 9.11 -4.43 -1.58
CA VAL A 34 7.75 -4.60 -2.12
C VAL A 34 6.75 -4.67 -0.97
N PHE A 35 5.63 -3.97 -1.11
CA PHE A 35 4.54 -3.98 -0.16
C PHE A 35 3.28 -4.54 -0.80
N ALA A 36 2.53 -5.34 -0.06
CA ALA A 36 1.21 -5.82 -0.44
C ALA A 36 0.20 -5.51 0.66
N VAL A 37 -1.01 -5.09 0.29
CA VAL A 37 -2.03 -4.67 1.26
C VAL A 37 -3.38 -5.31 0.97
N GLY A 38 -4.28 -5.31 1.95
CA GLY A 38 -5.64 -5.81 1.72
C GLY A 38 -6.60 -5.72 2.90
N GLU A 39 -7.39 -6.78 3.08
CA GLU A 39 -8.48 -6.83 4.07
C GLU A 39 -7.97 -6.68 5.51
N GLN A 40 -8.80 -6.06 6.37
CA GLN A 40 -8.52 -5.89 7.81
C GLN A 40 -7.11 -5.33 8.10
N GLY A 41 -6.72 -4.30 7.35
CA GLY A 41 -5.49 -3.57 7.54
C GLY A 41 -4.22 -4.34 7.22
N VAL A 42 -4.28 -5.52 6.60
CA VAL A 42 -3.07 -6.33 6.37
C VAL A 42 -2.09 -5.56 5.49
N VAL A 43 -0.86 -5.45 5.98
CA VAL A 43 0.28 -4.91 5.24
C VAL A 43 1.40 -5.93 5.31
N LEU A 44 1.86 -6.39 4.15
CA LEU A 44 3.00 -7.28 4.04
C LEU A 44 4.17 -6.52 3.40
N ARG A 45 5.40 -6.79 3.85
CA ARG A 45 6.63 -6.31 3.25
C ARG A 45 7.49 -7.49 2.82
N TRP A 46 7.99 -7.43 1.59
CA TRP A 46 9.04 -8.28 1.07
C TRP A 46 10.40 -7.62 1.32
N ASP A 47 11.34 -8.38 1.88
CA ASP A 47 12.70 -7.92 2.18
C ASP A 47 13.77 -8.45 1.19
N GLY A 48 13.35 -9.01 0.06
CA GLY A 48 14.24 -9.71 -0.88
C GLY A 48 14.31 -11.22 -0.66
N THR A 49 13.86 -11.70 0.51
CA THR A 49 13.95 -13.12 0.88
C THR A 49 12.62 -13.71 1.37
N ARG A 50 11.83 -12.93 2.10
CA ARG A 50 10.56 -13.38 2.68
C ARG A 50 9.57 -12.23 2.85
N TRP A 51 8.29 -12.59 2.92
CA TRP A 51 7.21 -11.68 3.31
C TRP A 51 7.07 -11.64 4.83
N THR A 52 6.94 -10.46 5.40
CA THR A 52 6.62 -10.22 6.81
C THR A 52 5.39 -9.33 6.93
N GLU A 53 4.54 -9.60 7.93
CA GLU A 53 3.40 -8.71 8.23
C GLU A 53 3.90 -7.52 9.08
N LEU A 54 3.54 -6.30 8.68
CA LEU A 54 3.80 -5.07 9.41
C LEU A 54 2.57 -4.67 10.25
N PRO A 55 2.74 -3.85 11.29
CA PRO A 55 1.60 -3.24 11.98
C PRO A 55 0.68 -2.51 11.01
N ALA A 56 -0.63 -2.71 11.15
CA ALA A 56 -1.63 -2.06 10.33
C ALA A 56 -1.78 -0.58 10.71
N PRO A 57 -2.07 0.33 9.75
CA PRO A 57 -2.46 1.71 10.08
C PRO A 57 -3.81 1.74 10.81
N GLU A 58 -4.75 0.90 10.39
CA GLU A 58 -6.10 0.78 10.95
C GLU A 58 -6.71 -0.58 10.60
N ASN A 59 -7.71 -1.03 11.37
CA ASN A 59 -8.50 -2.23 11.05
C ASN A 59 -9.56 -1.93 9.96
N ALA A 60 -9.11 -1.54 8.77
CA ALA A 60 -9.96 -1.26 7.62
C ALA A 60 -9.39 -1.94 6.37
N ARG A 61 -10.24 -2.20 5.36
CA ARG A 61 -9.77 -2.74 4.09
C ARG A 61 -8.91 -1.68 3.38
N LEU A 62 -7.66 -2.05 3.09
CA LEU A 62 -6.75 -1.29 2.25
C LEU A 62 -6.98 -1.69 0.78
N ASN A 63 -7.14 -0.69 -0.08
CA ASN A 63 -7.47 -0.86 -1.50
C ASN A 63 -6.27 -0.61 -2.41
N ALA A 64 -5.37 0.31 -2.07
CA ALA A 64 -4.15 0.57 -2.83
C ALA A 64 -2.94 0.79 -1.92
N VAL A 65 -1.75 0.59 -2.51
CA VAL A 65 -0.45 0.90 -1.92
C VAL A 65 0.45 1.50 -2.99
N TRP A 66 1.24 2.50 -2.61
CA TRP A 66 2.29 3.08 -3.44
C TRP A 66 3.55 3.25 -2.61
N ALA A 67 4.67 2.70 -3.08
CA ALA A 67 5.94 2.71 -2.35
C ALA A 67 6.98 3.51 -3.12
N PHE A 68 7.41 4.64 -2.57
CA PHE A 68 8.57 5.39 -3.08
C PHE A 68 9.89 4.87 -2.50
N GLY A 69 9.83 4.24 -1.33
CA GLY A 69 10.99 3.66 -0.64
C GLY A 69 10.59 2.82 0.57
N LEU A 70 11.57 2.47 1.40
CA LEU A 70 11.35 1.67 2.62
C LEU A 70 10.62 2.45 3.72
N THR A 71 10.74 3.77 3.68
CA THR A 71 10.27 4.71 4.70
C THR A 71 9.31 5.74 4.12
N ASP A 72 8.78 5.47 2.92
CA ASP A 72 7.81 6.33 2.28
C ASP A 72 6.85 5.48 1.46
N VAL A 73 5.81 5.02 2.16
CA VAL A 73 4.78 4.14 1.60
C VAL A 73 3.42 4.71 1.93
N TRP A 74 2.60 4.87 0.92
CA TRP A 74 1.25 5.37 1.04
C TRP A 74 0.27 4.24 0.84
N VAL A 75 -0.79 4.22 1.65
CA VAL A 75 -1.90 3.28 1.49
C VAL A 75 -3.21 4.04 1.52
N THR A 76 -4.17 3.53 0.76
CA THR A 76 -5.55 4.02 0.78
C THR A 76 -6.52 2.90 1.06
N GLY A 77 -7.71 3.23 1.54
CA GLY A 77 -8.71 2.24 1.88
C GLY A 77 -10.11 2.79 2.09
N ARG A 78 -10.91 1.97 2.78
CA ARG A 78 -12.30 2.33 3.12
C ARG A 78 -12.38 3.52 4.06
N GLY A 79 -13.49 4.26 3.98
CA GLY A 79 -13.82 5.33 4.92
C GLY A 79 -12.91 6.56 4.83
N GLY A 80 -12.28 6.79 3.69
CA GLY A 80 -11.31 7.86 3.51
C GLY A 80 -9.93 7.56 4.08
N LEU A 81 -9.64 6.29 4.42
CA LEU A 81 -8.32 5.93 4.91
C LEU A 81 -7.26 6.30 3.89
N LEU A 82 -6.34 7.14 4.33
CA LEU A 82 -5.10 7.49 3.67
C LEU A 82 -4.03 7.57 4.76
N SER A 83 -2.96 6.80 4.61
CA SER A 83 -1.86 6.78 5.59
C SER A 83 -0.50 6.67 4.92
N ARG A 84 0.49 7.34 5.50
CA ARG A 84 1.91 7.25 5.14
C ARG A 84 2.67 6.47 6.21
N TYR A 85 3.49 5.53 5.78
CA TYR A 85 4.47 4.83 6.61
C TYR A 85 5.83 5.52 6.49
N ASP A 86 6.41 5.89 7.63
CA ASP A 86 7.72 6.55 7.72
C ASP A 86 8.89 5.57 7.97
N GLY A 87 8.63 4.26 7.91
CA GLY A 87 9.61 3.23 8.27
C GLY A 87 9.51 2.72 9.71
N ALA A 88 8.73 3.39 10.55
CA ALA A 88 8.49 3.00 11.94
C ALA A 88 7.00 3.01 12.29
N SER A 89 6.27 4.02 11.84
CA SER A 89 4.89 4.31 12.21
C SER A 89 4.05 4.78 11.03
N TRP A 90 2.73 4.68 11.19
CA TRP A 90 1.77 5.23 10.24
C TRP A 90 1.29 6.60 10.71
N SER A 91 1.17 7.53 9.78
CA SER A 91 0.52 8.82 10.00
C SER A 91 -0.54 9.05 8.93
N SER A 92 -1.72 9.52 9.34
CA SER A 92 -2.84 9.75 8.43
C SER A 92 -3.06 11.24 8.26
N PRO A 93 -2.81 11.82 7.07
CA PRO A 93 -3.40 13.10 6.75
C PRO A 93 -4.92 12.89 6.66
N ALA A 94 -5.68 13.55 7.54
CA ALA A 94 -7.11 13.38 7.59
C ALA A 94 -7.75 13.89 6.28
N LEU A 95 -8.18 12.98 5.42
CA LEU A 95 -9.08 13.29 4.31
C LEU A 95 -10.51 12.92 4.72
N ALA A 96 -11.45 13.82 4.47
CA ALA A 96 -12.84 13.56 4.79
C ALA A 96 -13.48 12.65 3.73
N GLY A 97 -13.99 11.50 4.21
CA GLY A 97 -15.23 10.87 3.75
C GLY A 97 -15.35 10.53 2.26
N MET A 98 -14.80 9.37 1.87
CA MET A 98 -15.25 8.46 0.80
C MET A 98 -14.21 7.34 0.61
N ASP A 99 -14.56 6.18 0.07
CA ASP A 99 -13.55 5.14 -0.14
C ASP A 99 -12.52 5.60 -1.18
N LEU A 100 -11.24 5.39 -0.90
CA LEU A 100 -10.14 5.62 -1.82
C LEU A 100 -9.70 4.27 -2.42
N TYR A 101 -9.48 4.23 -3.73
CA TYR A 101 -9.28 2.99 -4.49
C TYR A 101 -7.95 2.91 -5.24
N GLY A 102 -7.31 4.04 -5.49
CA GLY A 102 -6.10 4.10 -6.31
C GLY A 102 -5.10 5.10 -5.78
N LEU A 103 -3.83 4.78 -5.99
CA LEU A 103 -2.69 5.66 -5.77
C LEU A 103 -1.79 5.60 -7.01
N TRP A 104 -1.22 6.74 -7.37
CA TRP A 104 -0.15 6.84 -8.35
C TRP A 104 0.69 8.07 -8.05
N GLY A 105 2.02 7.97 -8.12
CA GLY A 105 2.87 9.13 -7.92
C GLY A 105 4.19 9.04 -8.65
N SER A 106 4.70 10.18 -9.09
CA SER A 106 5.98 10.29 -9.80
C SER A 106 7.16 10.53 -8.84
N SER A 107 6.88 11.09 -7.66
CA SER A 107 7.85 11.34 -6.60
C SER A 107 7.14 11.48 -5.24
N ALA A 108 7.89 11.53 -4.14
CA ALA A 108 7.33 11.74 -2.81
C ALA A 108 6.53 13.06 -2.69
N ASP A 109 6.77 14.02 -3.58
CA ASP A 109 6.12 15.33 -3.62
C ASP A 109 5.10 15.44 -4.78
N ASP A 110 4.78 14.34 -5.46
CA ASP A 110 3.75 14.30 -6.51
C ASP A 110 3.02 12.95 -6.47
N LEU A 111 1.94 12.92 -5.71
CA LEU A 111 1.13 11.73 -5.46
C LEU A 111 -0.35 12.03 -5.65
N TRP A 112 -1.06 11.15 -6.34
CA TRP A 112 -2.48 11.26 -6.63
C TRP A 112 -3.23 10.14 -5.95
N ALA A 113 -4.36 10.46 -5.32
CA ALA A 113 -5.31 9.49 -4.78
C ALA A 113 -6.67 9.67 -5.44
N VAL A 114 -7.33 8.55 -5.79
CA VAL A 114 -8.65 8.56 -6.41
C VAL A 114 -9.64 7.69 -5.64
N GLY A 115 -10.91 8.08 -5.63
CA GLY A 115 -11.95 7.44 -4.83
C GLY A 115 -13.37 7.57 -5.36
N ASP A 116 -14.34 7.27 -4.51
CA ASP A 116 -15.77 7.35 -4.80
C ASP A 116 -16.18 8.70 -5.39
N GLY A 117 -17.25 8.70 -6.20
CA GLY A 117 -17.86 9.93 -6.72
C GLY A 117 -16.98 10.72 -7.70
N GLY A 118 -15.88 10.13 -8.19
CA GLY A 118 -14.90 10.83 -9.01
C GLY A 118 -13.92 11.69 -8.20
N LEU A 119 -13.81 11.44 -6.89
CA LEU A 119 -12.86 12.12 -6.02
C LEU A 119 -11.43 11.90 -6.52
N ALA A 120 -10.67 12.98 -6.62
CA ALA A 120 -9.24 12.98 -6.90
C ALA A 120 -8.55 14.01 -6.01
N HIS A 121 -7.53 13.58 -5.29
CA HIS A 121 -6.65 14.44 -4.48
C HIS A 121 -5.24 14.42 -5.06
N HIS A 122 -4.53 15.53 -4.88
CA HIS A 122 -3.15 15.69 -5.35
C HIS A 122 -2.29 16.21 -4.21
N PHE A 123 -1.31 15.40 -3.83
CA PHE A 123 -0.29 15.77 -2.86
C PHE A 123 0.90 16.43 -3.57
N ASP A 124 1.21 17.67 -3.18
CA ASP A 124 2.26 18.51 -3.79
C ASP A 124 3.58 18.55 -3.00
N GLY A 125 3.77 17.62 -2.06
CA GLY A 125 4.89 17.62 -1.12
C GLY A 125 4.61 18.36 0.19
N SER A 126 3.54 19.16 0.23
CA SER A 126 3.15 19.94 1.41
C SER A 126 1.72 19.69 1.87
N ALA A 127 0.77 19.55 0.94
CA ALA A 127 -0.65 19.36 1.22
C ALA A 127 -1.33 18.50 0.14
N TRP A 128 -2.49 17.93 0.48
CA TRP A 128 -3.34 17.03 -0.35
C TRP A 128 -4.47 17.75 -1.08
#